data_AF-R6BS31-F1
#
_entry.id   AF-R6BS31-F1
#
_cell.length_a   1.000
_cell.length_b   1.000
_cell.length_c   1.000
_cell.angle_alpha   90.00
_cell.angle_beta   90.00
_cell.angle_gamma   90.00
#
_symmetry.space_group_name_H-M   'P 1'
#
loop_
_entity.id
_entity.type
_entity.pdbx_description
1 polymer ?
#
loop_
_entity_poly.entity_id
_entity_poly.type
_entity_poly.pdbx_seq_one_letter_code
_entity_poly.pdbx_strand_id
1 'polypeptide(L)'
;MKSLFCQDEYGQIAPVYSISAGLDYPGIGPEHAMLAKEGRAQYVSITDEEAVNAFEYLSRTEGIIPAIESSHAVAYAMKLAPTMDKDKIIVITISGRGDKDVAAIARYRGVDIYE
;
A
#
# COMPACT_ATOMS: atom_id res chain seq x y z
N MET A 1 13.22 20.00 9.97
CA MET A 1 12.53 18.69 9.92
C MET A 1 13.34 17.79 8.98
N LYS A 2 13.62 16.53 9.36
CA LYS A 2 14.42 15.60 8.53
C LYS A 2 13.53 14.47 8.01
N SER A 3 13.76 14.05 6.77
CA SER A 3 13.14 12.88 6.15
C SER A 3 13.93 11.60 6.51
N LEU A 4 13.37 10.43 6.20
CA LEU A 4 14.03 9.12 6.31
C LEU A 4 14.14 8.50 4.92
N PHE A 5 15.23 7.77 4.69
CA PHE A 5 15.49 7.07 3.44
C PHE A 5 16.02 5.67 3.74
N CYS A 6 15.69 4.71 2.87
CA CYS A 6 16.41 3.45 2.77
C CYS A 6 17.82 3.74 2.24
N GLN A 7 18.82 3.41 3.04
CA GLN A 7 20.23 3.66 2.72
C GLN A 7 21.06 2.40 2.97
N ASP A 8 22.14 2.25 2.21
CA ASP A 8 23.17 1.25 2.49
C ASP A 8 24.08 1.68 3.66
N GLU A 9 25.05 0.84 4.00
CA GLU A 9 25.99 1.08 5.09
C GLU A 9 26.89 2.32 4.88
N TYR A 10 27.03 2.79 3.62
CA TYR A 10 27.81 3.96 3.24
C TYR A 10 26.96 5.24 3.18
N GLY A 11 25.65 5.15 3.45
CA GLY A 11 24.73 6.27 3.37
C GLY A 11 24.24 6.58 1.95
N GLN A 12 24.48 5.71 0.97
CA GLN A 12 23.91 5.86 -0.37
C GLN A 12 22.45 5.39 -0.39
N ILE A 13 21.64 5.92 -1.30
CA ILE A 13 20.24 5.51 -1.44
C ILE A 13 20.17 4.05 -1.92
N ALA A 14 19.52 3.20 -1.12
CA ALA A 14 19.35 1.79 -1.45
C ALA A 14 18.26 1.61 -2.52
N PRO A 15 18.39 0.59 -3.40
CA PRO A 15 17.31 0.23 -4.32
C PRO A 15 16.09 -0.27 -3.53
N VAL A 16 14.90 0.06 -4.03
CA VAL A 16 13.62 -0.40 -3.49
C VAL A 16 12.80 -1.06 -4.59
N TYR A 17 11.75 -1.76 -4.18
CA TYR A 17 10.81 -2.41 -5.08
C TYR A 17 9.42 -2.47 -4.43
N SER A 18 8.40 -2.23 -5.24
CA SER A 18 7.01 -2.56 -4.95
C SER A 18 6.28 -2.86 -6.26
N ILE A 19 5.29 -3.76 -6.24
CA ILE A 19 4.36 -3.92 -7.38
C ILE A 19 3.64 -2.60 -7.72
N SER A 20 3.51 -1.72 -6.73
CA SER A 20 2.89 -0.41 -6.85
C SER A 20 3.93 0.65 -7.19
N ALA A 21 3.98 1.07 -8.46
CA ALA A 21 4.90 2.11 -8.91
C ALA A 21 4.78 3.42 -8.10
N GLY A 22 3.59 3.78 -7.61
CA GLY A 22 3.40 4.97 -6.78
C GLY A 22 3.95 4.87 -5.35
N LEU A 23 4.33 3.68 -4.89
CA LEU A 23 4.93 3.42 -3.57
C LEU A 23 6.39 2.95 -3.68
N ASP A 24 6.90 2.72 -4.89
CA ASP A 24 8.27 2.32 -5.16
C ASP A 24 9.25 3.49 -5.04
N TYR A 25 9.38 4.01 -3.81
CA TYR A 25 10.17 5.18 -3.49
C TYR A 25 10.96 4.96 -2.19
N PRO A 26 12.28 5.22 -2.16
CA PRO A 26 13.12 4.87 -1.02
C PRO A 26 13.00 5.84 0.17
N GLY A 27 12.21 6.89 0.07
CA GLY A 27 12.09 7.92 1.09
C GLY A 27 10.69 8.08 1.66
N ILE A 28 10.56 8.95 2.67
CA ILE A 28 9.26 9.36 3.20
C ILE A 28 9.24 10.85 3.52
N GLY A 29 8.11 11.53 3.34
CA GLY A 29 7.98 12.96 3.63
C GLY A 29 8.42 13.31 5.06
N PRO A 30 9.07 14.48 5.29
CA PRO A 30 9.64 14.84 6.58
C PRO A 30 8.59 15.00 7.69
N GLU A 31 7.35 15.38 7.34
CA GLU A 31 6.23 15.46 8.29
C GLU A 31 5.81 14.07 8.78
N HIS A 32 5.75 13.09 7.88
CA HIS A 32 5.46 11.70 8.25
C HIS A 32 6.53 11.10 9.17
N ALA A 33 7.81 11.36 8.87
CA ALA A 33 8.93 10.95 9.72
C ALA A 33 8.84 11.58 11.13
N MET A 34 8.44 12.84 11.22
CA MET A 34 8.21 13.51 12.51
C MET A 34 7.04 12.88 13.28
N LEU A 35 5.88 12.68 12.63
CA LEU A 35 4.70 12.07 13.26
C LEU A 35 4.99 10.65 13.77
N ALA A 36 5.82 9.88 13.05
CA ALA A 36 6.29 8.56 13.49
C ALA A 36 7.14 8.68 14.76
N LYS A 37 8.14 9.58 14.74
CA LYS A 37 9.07 9.80 15.84
C LYS A 37 8.37 10.25 17.12
N GLU A 38 7.31 11.05 17.00
CA GLU A 38 6.50 11.53 18.13
C GLU A 38 5.44 10.53 18.60
N GLY A 39 5.29 9.39 17.91
CA GLY A 39 4.27 8.37 18.22
C GLY A 39 2.84 8.80 17.87
N ARG A 40 2.67 9.89 17.12
CA ARG A 40 1.35 10.42 16.72
C ARG A 40 0.71 9.64 15.57
N ALA A 41 1.53 9.03 14.72
CA ALA A 41 1.13 8.15 13.63
C ALA A 41 1.94 6.86 13.65
N GLN A 42 1.30 5.75 13.29
CA GLN A 42 1.94 4.44 13.13
C GLN A 42 2.08 4.13 11.63
N TYR A 43 3.22 3.57 11.25
CA TYR A 43 3.54 3.19 9.88
C TYR A 43 3.79 1.70 9.83
N VAL A 44 3.15 1.05 8.88
CA VAL A 44 3.13 -0.41 8.72
C VAL A 44 3.43 -0.75 7.27
N SER A 45 3.98 -1.94 7.05
CA SER A 45 4.22 -2.47 5.71
C SER A 45 3.12 -3.45 5.29
N ILE A 46 2.91 -3.51 3.99
CA ILE A 46 2.04 -4.47 3.31
C ILE A 46 2.82 -5.02 2.13
N THR A 47 2.74 -6.33 1.93
CA THR A 47 3.40 -7.03 0.83
C THR A 47 2.61 -6.92 -0.47
N ASP A 48 3.27 -7.14 -1.60
CA ASP A 48 2.61 -7.15 -2.92
C ASP A 48 1.41 -8.12 -2.94
N GLU A 49 1.57 -9.33 -2.41
CA GLU A 49 0.51 -10.34 -2.38
C GLU A 49 -0.69 -9.89 -1.53
N GLU A 50 -0.45 -9.25 -0.39
CA GLU A 50 -1.51 -8.69 0.45
C GLU A 50 -2.26 -7.55 -0.27
N ALA A 51 -1.54 -6.66 -0.96
CA ALA A 51 -2.14 -5.57 -1.73
C ALA A 51 -2.95 -6.09 -2.92
N VAL A 52 -2.44 -7.10 -3.64
CA VAL A 52 -3.15 -7.75 -4.76
C VAL A 52 -4.42 -8.44 -4.27
N ASN A 53 -4.37 -9.15 -3.14
CA ASN A 53 -5.55 -9.76 -2.53
C ASN A 53 -6.61 -8.72 -2.15
N ALA A 54 -6.21 -7.58 -1.60
CA ALA A 54 -7.12 -6.49 -1.25
C ALA A 54 -7.70 -5.77 -2.48
N PHE A 55 -6.92 -5.63 -3.55
CA PHE A 55 -7.39 -5.13 -4.85
C PHE A 55 -8.55 -5.98 -5.36
N GLU A 56 -8.37 -7.30 -5.39
CA GLU A 56 -9.39 -8.24 -5.85
C GLU A 56 -10.60 -8.28 -4.91
N TYR A 57 -10.36 -8.27 -3.60
CA TYR A 57 -11.43 -8.26 -2.59
C TYR A 57 -12.38 -7.08 -2.82
N LEU A 58 -11.85 -5.85 -2.83
CA LEU A 58 -12.69 -4.65 -2.98
C LEU A 58 -13.40 -4.61 -4.35
N SER A 59 -12.73 -5.08 -5.40
CA SER A 59 -13.31 -5.18 -6.74
C SER A 59 -14.48 -6.16 -6.79
N ARG A 60 -14.36 -7.31 -6.11
CA ARG A 60 -15.37 -8.38 -6.15
C ARG A 60 -16.52 -8.12 -5.19
N THR A 61 -16.28 -7.50 -4.03
CA THR A 61 -17.31 -7.31 -3.02
C THR A 61 -18.05 -5.99 -3.18
N GLU A 62 -17.34 -4.91 -3.51
CA GLU A 62 -17.91 -3.55 -3.57
C GLU A 62 -18.03 -3.00 -5.00
N GLY A 63 -17.50 -3.71 -6.01
CA GLY A 63 -17.52 -3.23 -7.39
C GLY A 63 -16.62 -2.01 -7.62
N ILE A 64 -15.67 -1.75 -6.72
CA ILE A 64 -14.70 -0.65 -6.83
C ILE A 64 -13.37 -1.25 -7.22
N ILE A 65 -12.78 -0.77 -8.33
CA ILE A 65 -11.42 -1.15 -8.75
C ILE A 65 -10.44 -0.13 -8.15
N PRO A 66 -9.79 -0.41 -6.99
CA PRO A 66 -8.88 0.53 -6.35
C PRO A 66 -7.54 0.59 -7.09
N ALA A 67 -6.84 1.71 -7.02
CA ALA A 67 -5.42 1.73 -7.38
C ALA A 67 -4.64 0.76 -6.49
N ILE A 68 -3.62 0.09 -7.02
CA ILE A 68 -2.82 -0.86 -6.24
C ILE A 68 -2.14 -0.18 -5.03
N GLU A 69 -1.82 1.11 -5.14
CA GLU A 69 -1.39 1.97 -4.03
C GLU A 69 -2.44 2.00 -2.91
N SER A 70 -3.71 2.22 -3.25
CA SER A 70 -4.83 2.25 -2.29
C SER A 70 -5.10 0.88 -1.68
N SER A 71 -4.90 -0.19 -2.44
CA SER A 71 -5.09 -1.56 -1.96
C SER A 71 -4.16 -1.93 -0.81
N HIS A 72 -3.00 -1.29 -0.68
CA HIS A 72 -2.15 -1.45 0.50
C HIS A 72 -2.87 -1.01 1.79
N ALA A 73 -3.58 0.13 1.74
CA ALA A 73 -4.35 0.61 2.89
C ALA A 73 -5.55 -0.31 3.20
N VAL A 74 -6.22 -0.82 2.17
CA VAL A 74 -7.32 -1.81 2.32
C VAL A 74 -6.82 -3.10 2.93
N ALA A 75 -5.69 -3.62 2.45
CA ALA A 75 -5.07 -4.83 2.99
C ALA A 75 -4.72 -4.69 4.47
N TYR A 76 -4.16 -3.54 4.87
CA TYR A 76 -3.90 -3.29 6.29
C TYR A 76 -5.19 -3.23 7.10
N ALA A 77 -6.24 -2.58 6.60
CA ALA A 77 -7.53 -2.53 7.27
C ALA A 77 -8.15 -3.94 7.44
N MET A 78 -8.02 -4.82 6.45
CA MET A 78 -8.45 -6.23 6.54
C MET A 78 -7.71 -7.00 7.64
N LYS A 79 -6.45 -6.65 7.94
CA LYS A 79 -5.67 -7.22 9.04
C LYS A 79 -6.01 -6.60 10.40
N LEU A 80 -6.24 -5.29 10.43
CA LEU A 80 -6.48 -4.53 11.65
C LEU A 80 -7.91 -4.68 12.18
N ALA A 81 -8.92 -4.63 11.32
CA ALA A 81 -10.32 -4.64 11.73
C ALA A 81 -10.71 -5.84 12.61
N PRO A 82 -10.25 -7.09 12.36
CA PRO A 82 -10.55 -8.22 13.22
C PRO A 82 -9.98 -8.12 14.64
N THR A 83 -8.99 -7.25 14.88
CA THR A 83 -8.38 -7.04 16.20
C THR A 83 -9.04 -5.91 16.98
N MET A 84 -10.04 -5.24 16.41
CA MET A 84 -10.72 -4.10 17.00
C MET A 84 -12.10 -4.49 17.53
N ASP A 85 -12.59 -3.73 18.51
CA ASP A 85 -13.97 -3.86 18.96
C ASP A 85 -14.96 -3.47 17.85
N LYS A 86 -16.13 -4.11 17.83
CA LYS A 86 -17.13 -3.96 16.75
C LYS A 86 -17.73 -2.55 16.64
N ASP A 87 -17.59 -1.71 17.66
CA ASP A 87 -18.06 -0.31 17.69
C ASP A 87 -17.05 0.66 17.05
N LYS A 88 -15.82 0.21 16.74
CA LYS A 88 -14.81 1.07 16.14
C LYS A 88 -15.05 1.25 14.65
N ILE A 89 -14.78 2.47 14.19
CA ILE A 89 -14.93 2.88 12.79
C ILE A 89 -13.55 3.11 12.21
N ILE A 90 -13.29 2.51 11.04
CA ILE A 90 -12.08 2.73 10.25
C ILE A 90 -12.46 3.54 9.02
N VAL A 91 -11.69 4.59 8.74
CA VAL A 91 -11.79 5.35 7.49
C VAL A 91 -10.54 5.07 6.68
N ILE A 92 -10.73 4.63 5.44
CA ILE A 92 -9.65 4.31 4.50
C ILE A 92 -9.69 5.32 3.37
N THR A 93 -8.54 5.94 3.08
CA THR A 93 -8.40 6.79 1.90
C THR A 93 -8.17 5.91 0.66
N ILE A 94 -9.15 5.87 -0.23
CA ILE A 94 -8.98 5.33 -1.58
C ILE A 94 -8.41 6.45 -2.46
N SER A 95 -7.09 6.49 -2.55
CA SER A 95 -6.32 7.58 -3.19
C SER A 95 -6.46 7.61 -4.71
N GLY A 96 -6.82 6.51 -5.35
CA GLY A 96 -6.98 6.44 -6.80
C GLY A 96 -7.77 5.23 -7.27
N ARG A 97 -8.08 5.23 -8.57
CA ARG A 97 -8.72 4.11 -9.27
C ARG A 97 -7.68 3.23 -9.97
N GLY A 98 -8.00 1.95 -10.11
CA GLY A 98 -7.06 0.90 -10.55
C GLY A 98 -7.07 0.56 -12.03
N ASP A 99 -7.69 1.37 -12.90
CA ASP A 99 -7.71 1.10 -14.35
C ASP A 99 -6.30 0.84 -14.91
N LYS A 100 -5.30 1.61 -14.43
CA LYS A 100 -3.90 1.47 -14.83
C LYS A 100 -3.25 0.16 -14.37
N ASP A 101 -3.80 -0.47 -13.33
CA ASP A 101 -3.18 -1.59 -12.62
C ASP A 101 -3.71 -2.94 -13.11
N VAL A 102 -4.94 -3.01 -13.66
CA VAL A 102 -5.62 -4.26 -14.05
C VAL A 102 -4.70 -5.21 -14.84
N ALA A 103 -4.01 -4.69 -15.85
CA ALA A 103 -3.13 -5.49 -16.69
C ALA A 103 -1.92 -6.05 -15.93
N ALA A 104 -1.33 -5.25 -15.03
CA ALA A 104 -0.20 -5.70 -14.20
C ALA A 104 -0.64 -6.77 -13.19
N ILE A 105 -1.81 -6.55 -12.56
CA ILE A 105 -2.39 -7.49 -11.60
C ILE A 105 -2.78 -8.81 -12.24
N ALA A 106 -3.40 -8.77 -13.43
CA ALA A 106 -3.73 -9.98 -14.19
C ALA A 106 -2.47 -10.82 -14.49
N ARG A 107 -1.40 -10.18 -14.99
CA ARG A 107 -0.12 -10.87 -15.21
C ARG A 107 0.51 -11.40 -13.93
N TYR A 108 0.44 -10.65 -12.83
CA TYR A 108 0.93 -11.09 -11.52
C TYR A 108 0.21 -12.37 -11.06
N ARG A 109 -1.07 -12.52 -11.39
CA ARG A 109 -1.87 -13.73 -11.16
C ARG A 109 -1.66 -14.84 -12.19
N GLY A 110 -0.75 -14.66 -13.14
CA GLY A 110 -0.50 -15.63 -14.21
C GLY A 110 -1.60 -15.68 -15.27
N VAL A 111 -2.43 -14.64 -15.38
CA VAL A 111 -3.40 -14.50 -16.46
C VAL A 111 -2.71 -13.87 -17.66
N ASP A 112 -2.74 -14.56 -18.81
CA ASP A 112 -2.31 -13.99 -20.07
C ASP A 112 -3.40 -13.05 -20.61
N ILE A 113 -3.01 -11.83 -20.98
CA ILE A 113 -3.93 -10.73 -21.34
C ILE A 113 -3.61 -10.13 -22.71
N TYR A 114 -2.86 -10.85 -23.53
CA TYR A 114 -2.55 -10.47 -24.90
C TYR A 114 -3.02 -11.54 -25.89
N GLU A 115 -4.34 -11.72 -25.97
CA GLU A 115 -5.02 -12.17 -27.19
C GLU A 115 -5.72 -10.99 -27.88
#